data_AF-A0A960YQA5-F1
#
_entry.id   AF-A0A960YQA5-F1
#
_cell.length_a   1.000
_cell.length_b   1.000
_cell.length_c   1.000
_cell.angle_alpha   90.00
_cell.angle_beta   90.00
_cell.angle_gamma   90.00
#
_symmetry.space_group_name_H-M   'P 1'
#
loop_
_entity.id
_entity.type
_entity.pdbx_description
1 polymer ?
#
loop_
_entity_poly.entity_id
_entity_poly.type
_entity_poly.pdbx_seq_one_letter_code
_entity_poly.pdbx_strand_id
1 'polypeptide(L)'
;LGNLGNWGAGTPISTASHICMGEGVAVAGTDNGSAHQTSDGQNYGGAIPMGLSANLQAMDCNGAIVVSVPQLPGNWALSRDSGASWQAISDPSGGAHTPLSVSFAP
;
A
#
# COMPACT_ATOMS: atom_id res chain seq x y z
N LEU A 1 25.10 1.53 8.76
CA LEU A 1 24.29 0.56 9.55
C LEU A 1 23.47 1.38 10.54
N GLY A 2 22.13 1.37 10.43
CA GLY A 2 21.25 2.12 11.33
C GLY A 2 20.95 1.34 12.61
N ASN A 3 21.10 1.97 13.77
CA ASN A 3 20.67 1.43 15.07
C ASN A 3 19.17 1.72 15.26
N LEU A 4 18.39 0.76 15.78
CA LEU A 4 16.99 0.94 16.16
C LEU A 4 16.79 2.12 17.14
N GLY A 5 17.80 2.47 17.94
CA GLY A 5 17.78 3.64 18.83
C GLY A 5 17.78 5.00 18.12
N ASN A 6 18.05 5.05 16.81
CA ASN A 6 17.98 6.28 16.00
C ASN A 6 16.65 6.41 15.24
N TRP A 7 15.68 5.53 15.51
CA TRP A 7 14.37 5.60 14.87
C TRP A 7 13.52 6.64 15.59
N GLY A 8 13.25 7.75 14.91
CA GLY A 8 12.28 8.75 15.36
C GLY A 8 10.90 8.46 14.77
N ALA A 9 9.84 8.89 15.46
CA ALA A 9 8.52 8.94 14.86
C ALA A 9 8.49 10.05 13.79
N GLY A 10 8.18 9.67 12.55
CA GLY A 10 7.87 10.62 11.49
C GLY A 10 6.48 11.23 11.66
N THR A 11 6.02 12.01 10.68
CA THR A 11 4.62 12.45 10.61
C THR A 11 3.79 11.27 10.12
N PRO A 12 2.97 10.64 10.97
CA PRO A 12 2.25 9.44 10.59
C PRO A 12 1.06 9.77 9.68
N ILE A 13 0.72 8.82 8.82
CA ILE A 13 -0.63 8.73 8.24
C ILE A 13 -1.49 7.87 9.17
N SER A 14 -2.72 8.29 9.43
CA SER A 14 -3.51 7.79 10.57
C SER A 14 -3.90 6.30 10.48
N THR A 15 -3.87 5.70 9.28
CA THR A 15 -4.45 4.37 9.02
C THR A 15 -3.75 3.64 7.86
N ALA A 16 -2.42 3.70 7.75
CA ALA A 16 -1.71 2.82 6.82
C ALA A 16 -1.72 1.37 7.32
N SER A 17 -2.13 0.46 6.46
CA SER A 17 -2.21 -0.97 6.75
C SER A 17 -1.09 -1.77 6.06
N HIS A 18 -0.54 -1.25 4.96
CA HIS A 18 0.49 -1.94 4.21
C HIS A 18 1.53 -0.97 3.67
N ILE A 19 2.80 -1.40 3.65
CA ILE A 19 3.93 -0.62 3.14
C ILE A 19 4.75 -1.50 2.22
N CYS A 20 5.14 -0.97 1.06
CA CYS A 20 6.11 -1.57 0.17
C CYS A 20 7.24 -0.57 -0.13
N MET A 21 8.47 -1.04 -0.37
CA MET A 21 9.64 -0.18 -0.58
C MET A 21 10.38 -0.55 -1.87
N GLY A 22 10.52 0.39 -2.81
CA GLY A 22 11.18 0.16 -4.10
C GLY A 22 11.84 1.43 -4.65
N GLU A 23 13.02 1.29 -5.26
CA GLU A 23 13.79 2.40 -5.87
C GLU A 23 13.96 3.67 -5.01
N GLY A 24 14.11 3.50 -3.69
CA GLY A 24 14.31 4.63 -2.77
C GLY A 24 13.03 5.41 -2.43
N VAL A 25 11.85 4.89 -2.82
CA VAL A 25 10.54 5.38 -2.41
C VAL A 25 9.82 4.26 -1.66
N ALA A 26 9.26 4.57 -0.50
CA ALA A 26 8.29 3.72 0.15
C ALA A 26 6.89 4.21 -0.18
N VAL A 27 5.99 3.27 -0.41
CA VAL A 27 4.57 3.52 -0.62
C VAL A 27 3.82 2.89 0.53
N ALA A 28 2.94 3.66 1.16
CA ALA A 28 2.07 3.18 2.21
C ALA A 28 0.61 3.25 1.73
N GLY A 29 -0.03 2.10 1.69
CA GLY A 29 -1.44 1.95 1.39
C GLY A 29 -2.29 2.06 2.65
N THR A 30 -3.44 2.70 2.54
CA THR A 30 -4.38 2.94 3.64
C THR A 30 -5.69 2.19 3.45
N ASP A 31 -6.38 1.93 4.56
CA ASP A 31 -7.69 1.27 4.54
C ASP A 31 -8.81 2.09 3.90
N ASN A 32 -8.59 3.36 3.57
CA ASN A 32 -9.56 4.15 2.80
C ASN A 32 -9.30 4.09 1.27
N GLY A 33 -8.41 3.21 0.79
CA GLY A 33 -8.14 3.05 -0.64
C GLY A 33 -7.23 4.12 -1.23
N SER A 34 -6.44 4.79 -0.38
CA SER A 34 -5.42 5.76 -0.81
C SER A 34 -4.00 5.20 -0.63
N ALA A 35 -3.04 5.80 -1.32
CA ALA A 35 -1.62 5.56 -1.14
C ALA A 35 -0.91 6.86 -0.77
N HIS A 36 0.21 6.75 -0.08
CA HIS A 36 1.12 7.84 0.23
C HIS A 36 2.55 7.43 -0.12
N GLN A 37 3.34 8.37 -0.61
CA GLN A 37 4.76 8.15 -0.92
C GLN A 37 5.64 8.81 0.13
N THR A 38 6.81 8.22 0.41
CA THR A 38 7.88 8.84 1.19
C THR A 38 9.24 8.43 0.63
N SER A 39 10.20 9.34 0.65
CA SER A 39 11.61 9.07 0.26
C SER A 39 12.54 8.91 1.46
N ASP A 40 12.07 9.25 2.67
CA ASP A 40 12.87 9.25 3.90
C ASP A 40 12.28 8.35 5.01
N GLY A 41 11.13 7.73 4.76
CA GLY A 41 10.42 6.89 5.72
C GLY A 41 9.80 7.66 6.90
N GLN A 42 9.87 9.00 6.89
CA GLN A 42 9.45 9.86 8.00
C GLN A 42 8.36 10.84 7.57
N ASN A 43 8.46 11.38 6.36
CA ASN A 43 7.54 12.37 5.83
C ASN A 43 6.80 11.77 4.64
N TYR A 44 5.50 11.54 4.82
CA TYR A 44 4.63 11.07 3.76
C TYR A 44 4.00 12.25 3.02
N GLY A 45 3.94 12.12 1.69
CA GLY A 45 3.20 13.04 0.82
C GLY A 45 1.69 12.97 1.04
N GLY A 46 0.95 13.80 0.30
CA GLY A 46 -0.52 13.79 0.32
C GLY A 46 -1.12 12.46 -0.14
N ALA A 47 -2.39 12.26 0.20
CA ALA A 47 -3.13 11.06 -0.20
C ALA A 47 -3.34 11.01 -1.73
N ILE A 48 -3.02 9.88 -2.34
CA ILE A 48 -3.19 9.59 -3.76
C ILE A 48 -4.25 8.49 -3.91
N PRO A 49 -5.40 8.75 -4.54
CA PRO A 49 -6.43 7.73 -4.71
C PRO A 49 -5.94 6.56 -5.58
N MET A 50 -6.09 5.32 -5.11
CA MET A 50 -5.75 4.12 -5.89
C MET A 50 -6.90 3.63 -6.78
N GLY A 51 -8.12 4.12 -6.53
CA GLY A 51 -9.33 3.63 -7.19
C GLY A 51 -9.82 2.28 -6.63
N LEU A 52 -9.34 1.86 -5.47
CA LEU A 52 -9.87 0.71 -4.73
C LEU A 52 -11.00 1.15 -3.79
N SER A 53 -12.01 0.31 -3.62
CA SER A 53 -12.90 0.42 -2.46
C SER A 53 -12.10 0.17 -1.17
N ALA A 54 -12.55 0.74 -0.06
CA ALA A 54 -11.89 0.65 1.24
C ALA A 54 -11.41 -0.79 1.60
N ASN A 55 -10.37 -0.82 2.43
CA ASN A 55 -9.67 -1.95 3.01
C ASN A 55 -8.70 -2.68 2.05
N LEU A 56 -7.40 -2.51 2.31
CA LEU A 56 -6.34 -3.24 1.63
C LEU A 56 -6.09 -4.58 2.33
N GLN A 57 -5.85 -5.62 1.54
CA GLN A 57 -5.42 -6.93 2.03
C GLN A 57 -3.90 -7.08 1.96
N ALA A 58 -3.29 -6.54 0.89
CA ALA A 58 -1.88 -6.65 0.64
C ALA A 58 -1.40 -5.54 -0.29
N MET A 59 -0.12 -5.22 -0.19
CA MET A 59 0.61 -4.36 -1.12
C MET A 59 2.01 -4.95 -1.29
N ASP A 60 2.48 -5.02 -2.53
CA ASP A 60 3.83 -5.48 -2.85
C ASP A 60 4.43 -4.64 -4.00
N CYS A 61 5.76 -4.59 -4.07
CA CYS A 61 6.44 -3.84 -5.12
C CYS A 61 7.68 -4.54 -5.69
N ASN A 62 7.96 -4.22 -6.95
CA ASN A 62 9.20 -4.57 -7.64
C ASN A 62 9.72 -3.33 -8.37
N GLY A 63 10.74 -2.70 -7.79
CA GLY A 63 11.22 -1.39 -8.24
C GLY A 63 10.11 -0.34 -8.15
N ALA A 64 9.85 0.36 -9.25
CA ALA A 64 8.75 1.34 -9.34
C ALA A 64 7.36 0.72 -9.54
N ILE A 65 7.24 -0.59 -9.76
CA ILE A 65 5.95 -1.25 -9.94
C ILE A 65 5.38 -1.60 -8.56
N VAL A 66 4.14 -1.19 -8.30
CA VAL A 66 3.42 -1.50 -7.05
C VAL A 66 2.08 -2.12 -7.38
N VAL A 67 1.71 -3.20 -6.68
CA VAL A 67 0.40 -3.84 -6.77
C VAL A 67 -0.28 -3.80 -5.40
N SER A 68 -1.54 -3.38 -5.39
CA SER A 68 -2.39 -3.33 -4.21
C SER A 68 -3.60 -4.23 -4.41
N VAL A 69 -3.86 -5.09 -3.44
CA VAL A 69 -4.95 -6.06 -3.43
C VAL A 69 -6.01 -5.62 -2.42
N PRO A 70 -7.29 -5.46 -2.82
CA PRO A 70 -8.37 -5.13 -1.89
C PRO A 70 -8.75 -6.32 -1.00
N GLN A 71 -9.39 -6.06 0.14
CA GLN A 71 -10.03 -7.08 0.98
C GLN A 71 -11.40 -7.53 0.46
N LEU A 72 -11.95 -6.91 -0.57
CA LEU A 72 -13.23 -7.30 -1.13
C LEU A 72 -13.02 -7.71 -2.59
N PRO A 73 -13.80 -8.68 -3.10
CA PRO A 73 -13.74 -9.04 -4.51
C PRO A 73 -13.90 -7.81 -5.41
N GLY A 74 -13.00 -7.67 -6.37
CA GLY A 74 -12.93 -6.50 -7.23
C GLY A 74 -11.60 -6.36 -7.94
N ASN A 75 -11.44 -5.27 -8.68
CA ASN A 75 -10.18 -4.95 -9.36
C ASN A 75 -9.07 -4.71 -8.34
N TRP A 76 -7.84 -5.07 -8.71
CA TRP A 76 -6.64 -4.66 -8.00
C TRP A 76 -6.18 -3.31 -8.53
N ALA A 77 -5.26 -2.65 -7.82
CA ALA A 77 -4.65 -1.42 -8.29
C ALA A 77 -3.17 -1.65 -8.60
N LEU A 78 -2.72 -1.11 -9.73
CA LEU A 78 -1.36 -1.20 -10.22
C LEU A 78 -0.79 0.19 -10.43
N SER A 79 0.36 0.46 -9.84
CA SER A 79 1.20 1.61 -10.17
C SER A 79 2.46 1.13 -10.89
N ARG A 80 2.98 1.98 -11.78
CA ARG A 80 4.26 1.78 -12.49
C ARG A 80 5.26 2.91 -12.23
N ASP A 81 4.94 3.78 -11.28
CA ASP A 81 5.64 5.02 -10.96
C ASP A 81 5.74 5.23 -9.43
N SER A 82 6.02 4.13 -8.72
CA SER A 82 6.21 4.08 -7.27
C SER A 82 5.03 4.65 -6.49
N GLY A 83 3.80 4.45 -6.96
CA GLY A 83 2.57 4.89 -6.31
C GLY A 83 2.13 6.33 -6.63
N ALA A 84 2.76 7.01 -7.58
CA ALA A 84 2.36 8.36 -7.98
C ALA A 84 1.05 8.37 -8.80
N SER A 85 0.80 7.32 -9.58
CA SER A 85 -0.46 7.09 -10.29
C SER A 85 -0.86 5.61 -10.26
N TRP A 86 -2.17 5.37 -10.42
CA TRP A 86 -2.76 4.05 -10.26
C TRP A 86 -3.75 3.73 -11.37
N GLN A 87 -3.74 2.47 -11.82
CA GLN A 87 -4.72 1.92 -12.74
C GLN A 87 -5.39 0.70 -12.13
N ALA A 88 -6.69 0.54 -12.38
CA ALA A 88 -7.39 -0.68 -12.03
C ALA A 88 -6.97 -1.81 -12.98
N ILE A 89 -6.66 -2.98 -12.43
CA ILE A 89 -6.44 -4.21 -13.19
C ILE A 89 -7.45 -5.26 -12.74
N SER A 90 -7.94 -6.07 -13.69
CA SER A 90 -8.81 -7.19 -13.37
C SER A 90 -8.11 -8.13 -12.40
N ASP A 91 -8.85 -8.64 -11.41
CA ASP A 91 -8.35 -9.65 -10.48
C ASP A 91 -7.80 -10.86 -11.26
N PRO A 92 -6.48 -11.12 -11.22
CA PRO A 92 -5.85 -12.18 -11.99
C PRO A 92 -6.21 -13.58 -11.47
N SER A 93 -6.82 -13.69 -10.28
CA SER A 93 -7.27 -14.96 -9.71
C SER A 93 -8.69 -15.37 -10.15
N GLY A 94 -9.40 -14.51 -10.90
CA GLY A 94 -10.72 -14.83 -11.47
C GLY A 94 -11.93 -14.30 -10.71
N GLY A 95 -11.79 -13.22 -9.94
CA GLY A 95 -12.92 -12.47 -9.34
C GLY A 95 -13.48 -13.07 -8.06
N ALA A 96 -12.89 -14.17 -7.58
CA ALA A 96 -13.34 -14.90 -6.40
C ALA A 96 -12.23 -15.05 -5.34
N HIS A 97 -11.19 -14.20 -5.34
CA HIS A 97 -10.21 -14.25 -4.27
C HIS A 97 -10.94 -14.06 -2.94
N THR A 98 -10.89 -15.10 -2.11
CA THR A 98 -11.30 -14.99 -0.72
C THR A 98 -10.12 -14.36 0.00
N PRO A 99 -10.26 -13.16 0.57
CA PRO A 99 -9.20 -12.56 1.36
C PRO A 99 -8.79 -13.55 2.44
N LEU A 100 -7.49 -13.67 2.70
CA LEU A 100 -7.01 -14.39 3.88
C LEU A 100 -7.42 -13.57 5.11
N SER A 101 -8.61 -13.86 5.65
CA SER A 101 -9.03 -13.36 6.95
C SER A 101 -8.24 -14.10 8.03
N VAL A 102 -7.07 -13.58 8.37
CA VAL A 102 -6.48 -13.89 9.68
C VAL A 102 -7.34 -13.18 10.71
N SER A 103 -8.26 -13.92 11.34
CA SER A 103 -8.94 -13.40 12.54
C SER A 103 -7.87 -13.19 13.60
N PHE A 104 -7.53 -11.94 13.89
CA PHE A 104 -6.84 -11.62 15.13
C PHE A 104 -7.83 -11.89 16.25
N ALA A 105 -7.66 -13.04 16.92
CA ALA A 105 -8.25 -13.24 18.22
C ALA A 105 -7.46 -12.34 19.21
N PRO A 106 -8.14 -11.51 20.02
CA PRO A 106 -7.51 -10.56 20.94
C PRO A 106 -6.65 -11.25 22.01
#